data_AF-A0A1V9Z6N6-F1
#
_entry.id   AF-A0A1V9Z6N6-F1
#
_cell.length_a   1.000
_cell.length_b   1.000
_cell.length_c   1.000
_cell.angle_alpha   90.00
_cell.angle_beta   90.00
_cell.angle_gamma   90.00
#
_symmetry.space_group_name_H-M   'P 1'
#
loop_
_entity.id
_entity.type
_entity.pdbx_description
1 polymer ?
#
loop_
_entity_poly.entity_id
_entity_poly.type
_entity_poly.pdbx_seq_one_letter_code
_entity_poly.pdbx_strand_id
1 'polypeptide(L)'
;MSNQSSLPALRQIDDAPRPLATAVPIVTDAEGNIFPVDPEGKKDCTVLYIGHLSKQHVNASYCYTVDERRQMIRDMVYVLVEALERSKIVYWVDSGTLLGAHRDQDLISFDLDADIGLTQASFESLRHTKIDVPDRYELFINDSPIYAPGPYWYLPGRFVDKMTGLYTDIFEFLPDSRLMPVNTTTVLEVRAGSSASLEKNGFVMQVDAKADHNATVFVTLHTVEDKLTDVLAPVASGCWWACKNCPEKQHFIVPVDWIFPLQRCTFGEKKVYCPAKIHEYLTMLYGEDYMTPQII
;
A
#
# COMPACT_ATOMS: atom_id res chain seq x y z
N MET A 1 13.03 38.75 -3.28
CA MET A 1 12.02 38.38 -4.29
C MET A 1 11.96 36.86 -4.32
N SER A 2 10.98 36.27 -3.63
CA SER A 2 10.82 34.81 -3.57
C SER A 2 10.23 34.32 -4.88
N ASN A 3 10.94 33.43 -5.56
CA ASN A 3 10.48 32.81 -6.79
C ASN A 3 9.49 31.69 -6.41
N GLN A 4 8.19 31.95 -6.54
CA GLN A 4 7.17 30.91 -6.43
C GLN A 4 7.26 30.06 -7.70
N SER A 5 7.82 28.85 -7.60
CA SER A 5 7.69 27.86 -8.66
C SER A 5 6.25 27.34 -8.66
N SER A 6 5.44 27.81 -9.59
CA SER A 6 4.13 27.23 -9.88
C SER A 6 4.30 25.79 -10.35
N LEU A 7 3.83 24.83 -9.54
CA LEU A 7 3.70 23.43 -9.94
C LEU A 7 2.64 23.31 -11.04
N PRO A 8 2.79 22.37 -12.00
CA PRO A 8 1.88 22.26 -13.13
C PRO A 8 0.45 21.86 -12.68
N ALA A 9 -0.55 22.35 -13.41
CA ALA A 9 -1.95 21.97 -13.23
C ALA A 9 -2.12 20.44 -13.36
N LEU A 10 -3.08 19.88 -12.61
CA LEU A 10 -3.45 18.46 -12.74
C LEU A 10 -3.79 18.18 -14.22
N ARG A 11 -3.26 17.07 -14.76
CA ARG A 11 -3.50 16.66 -16.15
C ARG A 11 -5.01 16.46 -16.32
N GLN A 12 -5.65 17.22 -17.22
CA GLN A 12 -7.03 16.93 -17.63
C GLN A 12 -7.01 15.59 -18.35
N ILE A 13 -7.65 14.58 -17.75
CA ILE A 13 -7.91 13.29 -18.40
C ILE A 13 -9.21 13.49 -19.17
N ASP A 14 -9.11 14.20 -20.29
CA ASP A 14 -10.21 14.37 -21.23
C ASP A 14 -10.30 13.12 -22.10
N ASP A 15 -11.17 12.19 -21.71
CA ASP A 15 -11.81 11.25 -22.64
C ASP A 15 -13.06 10.67 -21.96
N ALA A 16 -14.16 11.42 -22.00
CA ALA A 16 -15.48 10.82 -21.80
C ALA A 16 -15.78 9.92 -23.01
N PRO A 17 -16.18 8.64 -22.82
CA PRO A 17 -16.54 7.77 -23.92
C PRO A 17 -17.65 8.40 -24.76
N ARG A 18 -17.45 8.42 -26.07
CA ARG A 18 -18.54 8.70 -27.00
C ARG A 18 -19.58 7.60 -26.84
N PRO A 19 -20.88 7.92 -26.66
CA PRO A 19 -21.91 6.91 -26.60
C PRO A 19 -21.92 6.10 -27.89
N LEU A 20 -21.87 4.77 -27.74
CA LEU A 20 -21.88 3.84 -28.85
C LEU A 20 -23.19 3.96 -29.65
N ALA A 21 -23.10 3.93 -30.97
CA ALA A 21 -24.22 4.09 -31.90
C ALA A 21 -25.20 2.89 -31.89
N THR A 22 -24.80 1.77 -31.28
CA THR A 22 -25.59 0.55 -31.17
C THR A 22 -25.46 -0.01 -29.75
N ALA A 23 -26.59 -0.36 -29.13
CA ALA A 23 -26.61 -1.02 -27.83
C ALA A 23 -26.07 -2.46 -27.99
N VAL A 24 -24.87 -2.71 -27.46
CA VAL A 24 -24.31 -4.08 -27.39
C VAL A 24 -24.93 -4.80 -26.19
N PRO A 25 -25.37 -6.07 -26.35
CA PRO A 25 -25.88 -6.86 -25.23
C PRO A 25 -24.83 -7.00 -24.12
N ILE A 26 -25.22 -6.72 -22.88
CA ILE A 26 -24.39 -6.94 -21.70
C ILE A 26 -24.41 -8.44 -21.39
N VAL A 27 -23.23 -9.07 -21.42
CA VAL A 27 -23.06 -10.49 -21.06
C VAL A 27 -22.50 -10.57 -19.65
N THR A 28 -23.08 -11.44 -18.82
CA THR A 28 -22.66 -11.68 -17.43
C THR A 28 -22.47 -13.16 -17.11
N ASP A 29 -21.55 -13.48 -16.21
CA ASP A 29 -21.45 -14.82 -15.59
C ASP A 29 -22.38 -14.97 -14.38
N ALA A 30 -22.28 -16.11 -13.67
CA ALA A 30 -23.11 -16.42 -12.49
C ALA A 30 -22.75 -15.55 -11.27
N GLU A 31 -21.52 -15.09 -11.21
CA GLU A 31 -20.98 -14.19 -10.19
C GLU A 31 -21.34 -12.72 -10.46
N GLY A 32 -21.89 -12.44 -11.65
CA GLY A 32 -22.32 -11.11 -12.10
C GLY A 32 -21.22 -10.29 -12.75
N ASN A 33 -20.04 -10.87 -13.03
CA ASN A 33 -18.98 -10.18 -13.76
C ASN A 33 -19.43 -9.91 -15.19
N ILE A 34 -19.02 -8.77 -15.74
CA ILE A 34 -19.48 -8.31 -17.05
C ILE A 34 -18.39 -8.54 -18.10
N PHE A 35 -18.80 -9.01 -19.28
CA PHE A 35 -17.95 -9.26 -20.43
C PHE A 35 -18.30 -8.25 -21.53
N PRO A 36 -17.77 -7.01 -21.45
CA PRO A 36 -18.00 -6.00 -22.48
C PRO A 36 -17.39 -6.46 -23.81
N VAL A 37 -17.99 -6.03 -24.90
CA VAL A 37 -17.49 -6.31 -26.26
C VAL A 37 -17.29 -4.99 -26.98
N ASP A 38 -16.14 -4.83 -27.62
CA ASP A 38 -15.89 -3.69 -28.50
C ASP A 38 -16.76 -3.83 -29.74
N PRO A 39 -17.70 -2.90 -30.02
CA PRO A 39 -18.56 -2.99 -31.19
C PRO A 39 -17.77 -2.96 -32.50
N GLU A 40 -16.55 -2.39 -32.49
CA GLU A 40 -15.66 -2.35 -33.65
C GLU A 40 -14.77 -3.60 -33.77
N GLY A 41 -14.73 -4.45 -32.75
CA GLY A 41 -13.88 -5.65 -32.71
C GLY A 41 -12.38 -5.37 -32.73
N LYS A 42 -11.94 -4.18 -32.31
CA LYS A 42 -10.53 -3.74 -32.31
C LYS A 42 -9.86 -3.92 -30.96
N LYS A 43 -10.62 -3.94 -29.87
CA LYS A 43 -10.11 -4.13 -28.50
C LYS A 43 -10.53 -5.49 -27.95
N ASP A 44 -9.58 -6.14 -27.28
CA ASP A 44 -9.84 -7.28 -26.41
C ASP A 44 -10.23 -6.75 -25.03
N CYS A 45 -11.53 -6.68 -24.77
CA CYS A 45 -12.05 -6.06 -23.55
C CYS A 45 -11.79 -6.97 -22.35
N THR A 46 -11.24 -6.40 -21.28
CA THR A 46 -11.08 -7.13 -20.02
C THR A 46 -12.42 -7.35 -19.33
N VAL A 47 -12.49 -8.42 -18.53
CA VAL A 47 -13.65 -8.70 -17.68
C VAL A 47 -13.78 -7.60 -16.62
N LEU A 48 -15.01 -7.11 -16.44
CA LEU A 48 -15.34 -6.18 -15.37
C LEU A 48 -15.76 -7.00 -14.14
N TYR A 49 -14.80 -7.24 -13.25
CA TYR A 49 -15.04 -7.94 -11.99
C TYR A 49 -15.84 -7.05 -11.04
N ILE A 50 -17.15 -7.26 -10.93
CA ILE A 50 -18.05 -6.38 -10.16
C ILE A 50 -17.72 -6.38 -8.67
N GLY A 51 -17.07 -7.43 -8.16
CA GLY A 51 -16.52 -7.46 -6.80
C GLY A 51 -15.42 -6.43 -6.54
N HIS A 52 -14.72 -5.99 -7.59
CA HIS A 52 -13.62 -5.02 -7.57
C HIS A 52 -13.97 -3.71 -8.27
N LEU A 53 -15.26 -3.34 -8.29
CA LEU A 53 -15.71 -2.06 -8.81
C LEU A 53 -16.69 -1.39 -7.84
N SER A 54 -16.70 -0.06 -7.83
CA SER A 54 -17.72 0.72 -7.16
C SER A 54 -19.03 0.59 -7.91
N LYS A 55 -19.93 -0.26 -7.39
CA LYS A 55 -21.21 -0.64 -8.04
C LYS A 55 -22.06 0.53 -8.53
N GLN A 56 -21.99 1.68 -7.86
CA GLN A 56 -22.77 2.87 -8.22
C GLN A 56 -22.25 3.58 -9.49
N HIS A 57 -21.02 3.28 -9.90
CA HIS A 57 -20.31 3.93 -11.00
C HIS A 57 -19.87 2.95 -12.09
N VAL A 58 -20.33 1.69 -12.05
CA VAL A 58 -20.02 0.71 -13.10
C VAL A 58 -20.69 1.10 -14.40
N ASN A 59 -19.89 1.34 -15.43
CA ASN A 59 -20.36 1.40 -16.80
C ASN A 59 -20.18 0.03 -17.47
N ALA A 60 -21.26 -0.76 -17.46
CA ALA A 60 -21.30 -2.13 -18.00
C ALA A 60 -20.94 -2.26 -19.49
N SER A 61 -21.00 -1.15 -20.24
CA SER A 61 -20.70 -1.12 -21.68
C SER A 61 -19.31 -0.60 -22.00
N TYR A 62 -18.57 -0.09 -21.01
CA TYR A 62 -17.28 0.54 -21.26
C TYR A 62 -16.20 -0.53 -21.42
N CYS A 63 -15.82 -0.77 -22.68
CA CYS A 63 -14.75 -1.70 -23.04
C CYS A 63 -13.37 -1.03 -22.90
N TYR A 64 -12.50 -1.67 -22.11
CA TYR A 64 -11.08 -1.34 -22.01
C TYR A 64 -10.23 -2.60 -21.91
N THR A 65 -8.99 -2.56 -22.38
CA THR A 65 -8.03 -3.67 -22.27
C THR A 65 -7.43 -3.77 -20.86
N VAL A 66 -6.68 -4.84 -20.57
CA VAL A 66 -5.92 -4.97 -19.31
C VAL A 66 -4.91 -3.82 -19.15
N ASP A 67 -4.21 -3.44 -20.22
CA ASP A 67 -3.25 -2.34 -20.19
C ASP A 67 -3.94 -0.98 -19.97
N GLU A 68 -5.10 -0.76 -20.58
CA GLU A 68 -5.91 0.44 -20.34
C GLU A 68 -6.41 0.49 -18.90
N ARG A 69 -6.86 -0.63 -18.31
CA ARG A 69 -7.21 -0.72 -16.88
C ARG A 69 -6.03 -0.30 -16.01
N ARG A 70 -4.87 -0.92 -16.23
CA ARG A 70 -3.63 -0.65 -15.48
C ARG A 70 -3.25 0.83 -15.56
N GLN A 71 -3.32 1.42 -16.76
CA GLN A 71 -3.05 2.84 -16.97
C GLN A 71 -4.06 3.72 -16.22
N MET A 72 -5.36 3.42 -16.29
CA MET A 72 -6.38 4.19 -15.57
C MET A 72 -6.19 4.15 -14.05
N ILE A 73 -5.91 2.98 -13.46
CA ILE A 73 -5.63 2.86 -12.02
C ILE A 73 -4.36 3.63 -11.65
N ARG A 74 -3.30 3.55 -12.47
CA ARG A 74 -2.07 4.33 -12.25
C ARG A 74 -2.35 5.84 -12.26
N ASP A 75 -3.15 6.31 -13.21
CA ASP A 75 -3.54 7.72 -13.30
C ASP A 75 -4.38 8.15 -12.09
N MET A 76 -5.26 7.28 -11.57
CA MET A 76 -5.99 7.52 -10.33
C MET A 76 -5.06 7.71 -9.14
N VAL A 77 -4.06 6.82 -8.97
CA VAL A 77 -3.05 6.96 -7.92
C VAL A 77 -2.31 8.28 -8.07
N TYR A 78 -1.91 8.66 -9.29
CA TYR A 78 -1.23 9.94 -9.55
C TYR A 78 -2.07 11.16 -9.15
N VAL A 79 -3.34 11.18 -9.54
CA VAL A 79 -4.27 12.27 -9.18
C VAL A 79 -4.43 12.35 -7.67
N LEU A 80 -4.68 11.22 -7.02
CA LEU A 80 -4.92 11.17 -5.58
C LEU A 80 -3.70 11.64 -4.79
N VAL A 81 -2.51 11.08 -5.08
CA VAL A 81 -1.30 11.41 -4.32
C VAL A 81 -0.87 12.85 -4.52
N GLU A 82 -1.02 13.41 -5.73
CA GLU A 82 -0.76 14.84 -5.95
C GLU A 82 -1.70 15.73 -5.15
N ALA A 83 -2.98 15.38 -5.09
CA ALA A 83 -3.97 16.12 -4.31
C ALA A 83 -3.68 16.05 -2.79
N LEU A 84 -3.28 14.89 -2.29
CA LEU A 84 -2.88 14.69 -0.89
C LEU A 84 -1.62 15.49 -0.56
N GLU A 85 -0.58 15.43 -1.41
CA GLU A 85 0.67 16.18 -1.19
C GLU A 85 0.47 17.70 -1.20
N ARG A 86 -0.33 18.23 -2.13
CA ARG A 86 -0.70 19.65 -2.17
C ARG A 86 -1.42 20.09 -0.90
N SER A 87 -2.22 19.19 -0.34
CA SER A 87 -2.98 19.40 0.90
C SER A 87 -2.18 19.07 2.16
N LYS A 88 -0.90 18.68 2.02
CA LYS A 88 0.00 18.28 3.12
C LYS A 88 -0.54 17.10 3.95
N ILE A 89 -1.28 16.20 3.31
CA ILE A 89 -1.77 14.96 3.91
C ILE A 89 -0.75 13.87 3.64
N VAL A 90 -0.14 13.35 4.70
CA VAL A 90 0.90 12.33 4.62
C VAL A 90 0.26 10.98 4.35
N TYR A 91 0.78 10.28 3.34
CA TYR A 91 0.32 8.96 2.89
C TYR A 91 1.52 8.07 2.55
N TRP A 92 1.28 6.77 2.35
CA TRP A 92 2.16 5.87 1.62
C TRP A 92 1.35 4.94 0.72
N VAL A 93 1.94 4.44 -0.36
CA VAL A 93 1.32 3.33 -1.12
C VAL A 93 1.41 2.05 -0.29
N ASP A 94 0.34 1.24 -0.33
CA ASP A 94 0.17 0.08 0.53
C ASP A 94 -0.08 -1.20 -0.30
N SER A 95 -0.05 -2.36 0.35
CA SER A 95 -0.49 -3.65 -0.20
C SER A 95 0.04 -3.94 -1.63
N GLY A 96 -0.84 -4.24 -2.58
CA GLY A 96 -0.46 -4.59 -3.96
C GLY A 96 0.20 -3.43 -4.69
N THR A 97 -0.20 -2.20 -4.35
CA THR A 97 0.39 -0.98 -4.93
C THR A 97 1.82 -0.78 -4.46
N LEU A 98 2.11 -1.02 -3.18
CA LEU A 98 3.49 -1.02 -2.64
C LEU A 98 4.33 -2.13 -3.25
N LEU A 99 3.76 -3.34 -3.37
CA LEU A 99 4.44 -4.47 -4.01
C LEU A 99 4.82 -4.13 -5.45
N GLY A 100 3.89 -3.59 -6.24
CA GLY A 100 4.14 -3.13 -7.59
C GLY A 100 5.22 -2.05 -7.63
N ALA A 101 5.12 -1.01 -6.80
CA ALA A 101 6.12 0.06 -6.73
C ALA A 101 7.52 -0.48 -6.40
N HIS A 102 7.62 -1.51 -5.55
CA HIS A 102 8.90 -2.09 -5.15
C HIS A 102 9.47 -3.07 -6.20
N ARG A 103 8.65 -4.02 -6.66
CA ARG A 103 9.06 -5.13 -7.53
C ARG A 103 9.07 -4.73 -9.01
N ASP A 104 7.98 -4.14 -9.47
CA ASP A 104 7.73 -3.87 -10.89
C ASP A 104 8.04 -2.40 -11.24
N GLN A 105 8.35 -1.57 -10.24
CA GLN A 105 8.51 -0.11 -10.35
C GLN A 105 7.26 0.58 -10.92
N ASP A 106 6.10 -0.05 -10.79
CA ASP A 106 4.83 0.32 -11.43
C ASP A 106 3.66 -0.47 -10.82
N LEU A 107 2.41 -0.17 -11.17
CA LEU A 107 1.25 -0.99 -10.78
C LEU A 107 1.40 -2.41 -11.34
N ILE A 108 1.03 -3.45 -10.61
CA ILE A 108 1.11 -4.84 -11.10
C ILE A 108 0.11 -4.99 -12.26
N SER A 109 0.51 -5.72 -13.31
CA SER A 109 -0.24 -5.75 -14.57
C SER A 109 -1.68 -6.27 -14.45
N PHE A 110 -1.93 -7.16 -13.49
CA PHE A 110 -3.22 -7.78 -13.26
C PHE A 110 -4.01 -7.17 -12.09
N ASP A 111 -3.49 -6.14 -11.41
CA ASP A 111 -4.23 -5.45 -10.34
C ASP A 111 -5.56 -4.88 -10.86
N LEU A 112 -6.56 -4.90 -9.98
CA LEU A 112 -7.92 -4.42 -10.24
C LEU A 112 -8.23 -3.11 -9.52
N ASP A 113 -7.43 -2.76 -8.51
CA ASP A 113 -7.51 -1.57 -7.69
C ASP A 113 -6.10 -1.11 -7.28
N ALA A 114 -6.05 -0.11 -6.40
CA ALA A 114 -4.83 0.34 -5.75
C ALA A 114 -5.11 0.64 -4.28
N ASP A 115 -4.07 0.74 -3.45
CA ASP A 115 -4.18 0.91 -2.01
C ASP A 115 -3.20 1.98 -1.51
N ILE A 116 -3.65 2.83 -0.59
CA ILE A 116 -2.80 3.73 0.17
C ILE A 116 -3.13 3.67 1.67
N GLY A 117 -2.10 3.90 2.50
CA GLY A 117 -2.22 4.03 3.94
C GLY A 117 -2.04 5.47 4.40
N LEU A 118 -2.85 5.88 5.37
CA LEU A 118 -2.73 7.16 6.10
C LEU A 118 -2.70 6.87 7.59
N THR A 119 -1.96 7.68 8.37
CA THR A 119 -2.12 7.65 9.84
C THR A 119 -3.48 8.20 10.24
N GLN A 120 -3.95 7.87 11.45
CA GLN A 120 -5.15 8.47 12.04
C GLN A 120 -5.14 10.01 11.95
N ALA A 121 -4.01 10.64 12.25
CA ALA A 121 -3.88 12.10 12.17
C ALA A 121 -4.02 12.64 10.73
N SER A 122 -3.42 11.95 9.75
CA SER A 122 -3.58 12.32 8.33
C SER A 122 -5.00 12.10 7.85
N PHE A 123 -5.63 11.00 8.23
CA PHE A 123 -7.00 10.67 7.84
C PHE A 123 -8.00 11.65 8.48
N GLU A 124 -7.77 12.05 9.72
CA GLU A 124 -8.55 13.10 10.40
C GLU A 124 -8.42 14.46 9.71
N SER A 125 -7.22 14.81 9.24
CA SER A 125 -7.01 15.99 8.40
C SER A 125 -7.79 15.88 7.08
N LEU A 126 -7.78 14.70 6.45
CA LEU A 126 -8.54 14.44 5.22
C LEU A 126 -10.05 14.57 5.43
N ARG A 127 -10.61 14.08 6.54
CA ARG A 127 -12.05 14.25 6.88
C ARG A 127 -12.48 15.72 6.82
N HIS A 128 -11.60 16.64 7.20
CA HIS A 128 -11.90 18.06 7.36
C HIS A 128 -11.33 18.97 6.25
N THR A 129 -10.59 18.39 5.30
CA THR A 129 -9.94 19.15 4.22
C THR A 129 -10.51 18.74 2.88
N LYS A 130 -11.14 19.70 2.19
CA LYS A 130 -11.53 19.50 0.79
C LYS A 130 -10.26 19.48 -0.08
N ILE A 131 -9.97 18.35 -0.72
CA ILE A 131 -8.88 18.22 -1.68
C ILE A 131 -9.41 18.44 -3.10
N ASP A 132 -8.58 19.03 -3.96
CA ASP A 132 -8.94 19.30 -5.34
C ASP A 132 -8.63 18.09 -6.22
N VAL A 133 -9.67 17.54 -6.85
CA VAL A 133 -9.59 16.41 -7.78
C VAL A 133 -10.49 16.70 -8.99
N PRO A 134 -10.14 16.23 -10.19
CA PRO A 134 -10.97 16.40 -11.38
C PRO A 134 -12.39 15.84 -11.19
N ASP A 135 -13.38 16.46 -11.84
CA ASP A 135 -14.80 16.07 -11.77
C ASP A 135 -15.08 14.61 -12.14
N ARG A 136 -14.18 13.94 -12.85
CA ARG A 136 -14.26 12.50 -13.15
C ARG A 136 -14.20 11.62 -11.90
N TYR A 137 -13.53 12.10 -10.86
CA TYR A 137 -13.29 11.33 -9.65
C TYR A 137 -14.17 11.78 -8.49
N GLU A 138 -14.38 10.89 -7.54
CA GLU A 138 -15.09 11.18 -6.30
C GLU A 138 -14.38 10.52 -5.11
N LEU A 139 -14.30 11.24 -4.00
CA LEU A 139 -13.69 10.76 -2.77
C LEU A 139 -14.79 10.50 -1.74
N PHE A 140 -14.76 9.31 -1.17
CA PHE A 140 -15.67 8.85 -0.12
C PHE A 140 -14.86 8.66 1.16
N ILE A 141 -15.25 9.31 2.26
CA ILE A 141 -14.53 9.31 3.54
C ILE A 141 -15.53 9.21 4.69
N ASN A 142 -15.41 8.17 5.51
CA ASN A 142 -16.21 8.02 6.72
C ASN A 142 -15.99 9.18 7.70
N ASP A 143 -17.07 9.54 8.40
CA ASP A 143 -17.08 10.56 9.46
C ASP A 143 -16.59 11.94 8.98
N SER A 144 -16.71 12.22 7.68
CA SER A 144 -16.41 13.52 7.10
C SER A 144 -17.68 14.39 7.00
N PRO A 145 -17.62 15.68 7.36
CA PRO A 145 -18.69 16.62 7.05
C PRO A 145 -18.69 17.10 5.58
N ILE A 146 -17.69 16.70 4.77
CA ILE A 146 -17.46 17.20 3.40
C ILE A 146 -17.72 16.10 2.36
N TYR A 147 -17.30 14.87 2.65
CA TYR A 147 -17.37 13.74 1.73
C TYR A 147 -18.54 12.82 2.06
N ALA A 148 -19.04 12.14 1.03
CA ALA A 148 -19.96 11.02 1.22
C ALA A 148 -19.27 9.89 2.01
N PRO A 149 -20.02 9.06 2.75
CA PRO A 149 -19.44 7.99 3.56
C PRO A 149 -18.67 6.99 2.68
N GLY A 150 -17.57 6.49 3.23
CA GLY A 150 -16.78 5.40 2.66
C GLY A 150 -17.58 4.10 2.54
N PRO A 151 -17.02 3.09 1.85
CA PRO A 151 -17.75 1.87 1.52
C PRO A 151 -18.06 1.01 2.75
N TYR A 152 -17.17 1.00 3.76
CA TYR A 152 -17.29 0.17 4.96
C TYR A 152 -16.71 0.87 6.19
N TRP A 153 -17.10 0.43 7.38
CA TRP A 153 -16.54 0.96 8.65
C TRP A 153 -15.06 0.60 8.86
N TYR A 154 -14.61 -0.53 8.30
CA TYR A 154 -13.22 -1.01 8.38
C TYR A 154 -12.34 -0.58 7.19
N LEU A 155 -12.95 0.02 6.16
CA LEU A 155 -12.29 0.58 4.99
C LEU A 155 -12.85 1.99 4.78
N PRO A 156 -12.35 2.96 5.56
CA PRO A 156 -13.07 4.21 5.78
C PRO A 156 -12.94 5.19 4.62
N GLY A 157 -12.00 5.00 3.70
CA GLY A 157 -11.84 5.87 2.54
C GLY A 157 -11.73 5.12 1.23
N ARG A 158 -12.27 5.71 0.16
CA ARG A 158 -12.15 5.21 -1.21
C ARG A 158 -12.18 6.35 -2.22
N PHE A 159 -11.29 6.31 -3.19
CA PHE A 159 -11.25 7.25 -4.32
C PHE A 159 -11.71 6.53 -5.59
N VAL A 160 -12.77 7.01 -6.25
CA VAL A 160 -13.47 6.29 -7.33
C VAL A 160 -13.43 7.07 -8.63
N ASP A 161 -13.16 6.38 -9.74
CA ASP A 161 -13.45 6.88 -11.09
C ASP A 161 -14.93 6.67 -11.40
N LYS A 162 -15.70 7.76 -11.50
CA LYS A 162 -17.15 7.71 -11.70
C LYS A 162 -17.57 7.14 -13.05
N MET A 163 -16.62 6.99 -13.98
CA MET A 163 -16.88 6.48 -15.32
C MET A 163 -16.78 4.96 -15.40
N THR A 164 -15.83 4.38 -14.66
CA THR A 164 -15.49 2.95 -14.75
C THR A 164 -15.89 2.18 -13.49
N GLY A 165 -15.95 2.86 -12.34
CA GLY A 165 -16.08 2.24 -11.03
C GLY A 165 -14.75 1.73 -10.47
N LEU A 166 -13.63 1.87 -11.18
CA LEU A 166 -12.30 1.59 -10.63
C LEU A 166 -12.04 2.47 -9.41
N TYR A 167 -11.24 1.97 -8.47
CA TYR A 167 -11.00 2.68 -7.22
C TYR A 167 -9.58 2.51 -6.67
N THR A 168 -9.22 3.43 -5.78
CA THR A 168 -8.08 3.32 -4.86
C THR A 168 -8.61 3.32 -3.43
N ASP A 169 -8.29 2.29 -2.67
CA ASP A 169 -8.65 2.13 -1.27
C ASP A 169 -7.71 2.93 -0.36
N ILE A 170 -8.30 3.51 0.70
CA ILE A 170 -7.59 4.39 1.64
C ILE A 170 -7.79 3.83 3.04
N PHE A 171 -6.73 3.21 3.57
CA PHE A 171 -6.71 2.62 4.89
C PHE A 171 -6.28 3.64 5.94
N GLU A 172 -7.06 3.75 7.03
CA GLU A 172 -6.69 4.53 8.21
C GLU A 172 -5.94 3.63 9.19
N PHE A 173 -4.68 3.95 9.47
CA PHE A 173 -3.83 3.26 10.42
C PHE A 173 -3.88 3.96 11.79
N LEU A 174 -4.40 3.26 12.78
CA LEU A 174 -4.58 3.70 14.16
C LEU A 174 -3.31 3.43 14.98
N PRO A 175 -2.88 4.38 15.83
CA PRO A 175 -1.75 4.17 16.73
C PRO A 175 -2.13 3.22 17.87
N ASP A 176 -1.20 2.34 18.22
CA ASP A 176 -1.29 1.43 19.36
C ASP A 176 0.14 1.14 19.88
N SER A 177 0.26 0.51 21.05
CA SER A 177 1.55 0.06 21.59
C SER A 177 1.44 -1.40 22.03
N ARG A 178 2.30 -2.26 21.48
CA ARG A 178 2.21 -3.71 21.68
C ARG A 178 3.54 -4.31 22.11
N LEU A 179 3.49 -5.35 22.93
CA LEU A 179 4.65 -6.20 23.18
C LEU A 179 4.92 -7.01 21.91
N MET A 180 6.03 -6.71 21.24
CA MET A 180 6.45 -7.39 20.02
C MET A 180 7.83 -8.03 20.22
N PRO A 181 8.07 -9.22 19.64
CA PRO A 181 9.38 -9.84 19.67
C PRO A 181 10.36 -9.03 18.80
N VAL A 182 11.39 -8.48 19.41
CA VAL A 182 12.45 -7.72 18.73
C VAL A 182 13.72 -8.55 18.69
N ASN A 183 14.17 -8.87 17.48
CA ASN A 183 15.43 -9.56 17.24
C ASN A 183 16.60 -8.57 17.36
N THR A 184 17.61 -8.90 18.17
CA THR A 184 18.87 -8.14 18.22
C THR A 184 20.04 -9.08 17.97
N THR A 185 21.00 -8.64 17.14
CA THR A 185 22.28 -9.32 16.96
C THR A 185 23.39 -8.53 17.64
N THR A 186 24.17 -9.21 18.48
CA THR A 186 25.35 -8.64 19.15
C THR A 186 26.57 -9.47 18.75
N VAL A 187 27.63 -8.81 18.29
CA VAL A 187 28.90 -9.47 17.95
C VAL A 187 29.93 -9.11 19.01
N LEU A 188 30.52 -10.11 19.64
CA LEU A 188 31.63 -9.97 20.57
C LEU A 188 32.92 -10.42 19.89
N GLU A 189 33.90 -9.53 19.85
CA GLU A 189 35.26 -9.83 19.41
C GLU A 189 36.14 -10.11 20.64
N VAL A 190 36.72 -11.29 20.72
CA VAL A 190 37.59 -11.69 21.83
C VAL A 190 38.96 -12.11 21.29
N ARG A 191 40.00 -11.36 21.66
CA ARG A 191 41.38 -11.68 21.29
C ARG A 191 41.90 -12.85 22.11
N ALA A 192 42.79 -13.64 21.52
CA ALA A 192 43.51 -14.70 22.20
C ALA A 192 44.15 -14.20 23.50
N GLY A 193 43.94 -14.95 24.59
CA GLY A 193 44.44 -14.61 25.92
C GLY A 193 43.63 -13.54 26.66
N SER A 194 42.48 -13.14 26.12
CA SER A 194 41.57 -12.15 26.72
C SER A 194 40.19 -12.75 27.02
N SER A 195 39.43 -12.03 27.83
CA SER A 195 38.05 -12.34 28.19
C SER A 195 37.15 -11.17 27.79
N ALA A 196 35.91 -11.47 27.40
CA ALA A 196 34.87 -10.48 27.19
C ALA A 196 33.60 -10.88 27.94
N SER A 197 32.82 -9.91 28.38
CA SER A 197 31.49 -10.14 28.94
C SER A 197 30.45 -9.27 28.25
N LEU A 198 29.24 -9.79 28.15
CA LEU A 198 28.05 -9.09 27.70
C LEU A 198 27.01 -9.17 28.80
N GLU A 199 26.53 -8.02 29.25
CA GLU A 199 25.38 -7.93 30.15
C GLU A 199 24.26 -7.18 29.44
N LYS A 200 23.09 -7.82 29.33
CA LYS A 200 21.91 -7.23 28.69
C LYS A 200 20.64 -7.73 29.36
N ASN A 201 19.81 -6.83 29.90
CA ASN A 201 18.53 -7.16 30.53
C ASN A 201 18.62 -8.27 31.61
N GLY A 202 19.69 -8.28 32.40
CA GLY A 202 19.93 -9.30 33.43
C GLY A 202 20.50 -10.62 32.91
N PHE A 203 20.67 -10.77 31.59
CA PHE A 203 21.44 -11.85 30.99
C PHE A 203 22.92 -11.48 30.99
N VAL A 204 23.77 -12.32 31.58
CA VAL A 204 25.22 -12.17 31.59
C VAL A 204 25.85 -13.33 30.84
N MET A 205 26.63 -13.03 29.81
CA MET A 205 27.46 -13.98 29.07
C MET A 205 28.93 -13.59 29.24
N GLN A 206 29.78 -14.56 29.55
CA GLN A 206 31.23 -14.38 29.57
C GLN A 206 31.88 -15.34 28.58
N VAL A 207 32.81 -14.82 27.79
CA VAL A 207 33.54 -15.55 26.75
C VAL A 207 35.03 -15.42 27.04
N ASP A 208 35.69 -16.54 27.30
CA ASP A 208 37.13 -16.62 27.50
C ASP A 208 37.79 -17.28 26.29
N ALA A 209 38.63 -16.54 25.57
CA ALA A 209 39.33 -17.05 24.39
C ALA A 209 40.77 -17.45 24.74
N LYS A 210 41.04 -18.76 24.81
CA LYS A 210 42.40 -19.30 24.97
C LYS A 210 42.89 -19.85 23.64
N ALA A 211 44.05 -19.38 23.19
CA ALA A 211 44.72 -19.88 21.99
C ALA A 211 46.24 -19.83 22.18
N ASP A 212 46.93 -20.83 21.63
CA ASP A 212 48.41 -20.96 21.67
C ASP A 212 49.11 -20.12 20.58
N HIS A 213 48.34 -19.40 19.78
CA HIS A 213 48.80 -18.53 18.71
C HIS A 213 47.89 -17.30 18.61
N ASN A 214 48.31 -16.31 17.82
CA ASN A 214 47.50 -15.11 17.60
C ASN A 214 46.21 -15.47 16.86
N ALA A 215 45.08 -15.32 17.54
CA ALA A 215 43.75 -15.62 17.01
C ALA A 215 42.74 -14.60 17.56
N THR A 216 41.67 -14.37 16.80
CA THR A 216 40.53 -13.56 17.22
C THR A 216 39.27 -14.40 17.08
N VAL A 217 38.49 -14.47 18.15
CA VAL A 217 37.23 -15.21 18.22
C VAL A 217 36.08 -14.23 18.09
N PHE A 218 35.19 -14.47 17.14
CA PHE A 218 33.94 -13.72 17.01
C PHE A 218 32.78 -14.58 17.52
N VAL A 219 32.03 -14.06 18.49
CA VAL A 219 30.80 -14.68 19.00
C VAL A 219 29.62 -13.83 18.58
N THR A 220 28.73 -14.40 17.78
CA THR A 220 27.48 -13.75 17.37
C THR A 220 26.34 -14.27 18.23
N LEU A 221 25.73 -13.38 19.01
CA LEU A 221 24.55 -13.65 19.82
C LEU A 221 23.31 -13.09 19.15
N HIS A 222 22.32 -13.96 18.91
CA HIS A 222 20.98 -13.57 18.49
C HIS A 222 20.04 -13.64 19.69
N THR A 223 19.43 -12.52 20.07
CA THR A 223 18.44 -12.46 21.16
C THR A 223 17.09 -12.04 20.61
N VAL A 224 16.01 -12.64 21.12
CA VAL A 224 14.63 -12.20 20.88
C VAL A 224 14.07 -11.73 22.22
N GLU A 225 13.62 -10.48 22.26
CA GLU A 225 13.08 -9.85 23.47
C GLU A 225 11.73 -9.22 23.17
N ASP A 226 10.72 -9.48 23.98
CA ASP A 226 9.45 -8.77 23.89
C ASP A 226 9.63 -7.34 24.38
N LYS A 227 9.42 -6.37 23.50
CA LYS A 227 9.50 -4.94 23.80
C LYS A 227 8.21 -4.26 23.47
N LEU A 228 7.81 -3.33 24.34
CA LEU A 228 6.72 -2.42 24.04
C LEU A 228 7.15 -1.55 22.85
N THR A 229 6.46 -1.73 21.73
CA THR A 229 6.77 -1.12 20.44
C THR A 229 5.56 -0.35 19.98
N ASP A 230 5.77 0.89 19.53
CA ASP A 230 4.72 1.67 18.91
C ASP A 230 4.42 1.10 17.53
N VAL A 231 3.15 0.84 17.28
CA VAL A 231 2.65 0.23 16.05
C VAL A 231 1.56 1.07 15.43
N LEU A 232 1.35 0.83 14.15
CA LEU A 232 0.23 1.34 13.36
C LEU A 232 -0.51 0.15 12.78
N ALA A 233 -1.83 0.17 12.89
CA ALA A 233 -2.67 -0.87 12.32
C ALA A 233 -4.00 -0.30 11.82
N PRO A 234 -4.45 -0.68 10.62
CA PRO A 234 -5.83 -0.47 10.25
C PRO A 234 -6.73 -1.41 11.04
N VAL A 235 -8.01 -1.08 11.10
CA VAL A 235 -9.00 -1.90 11.79
C VAL A 235 -8.99 -3.33 11.24
N ALA A 236 -8.97 -4.31 12.14
CA ALA A 236 -9.03 -5.73 11.80
C ALA A 236 -10.24 -6.04 10.92
N SER A 237 -10.03 -6.68 9.77
CA SER A 237 -11.08 -6.89 8.77
C SER A 237 -10.74 -7.95 7.73
N GLY A 238 -11.75 -8.27 6.92
CA GLY A 238 -11.60 -9.14 5.77
C GLY A 238 -10.53 -8.70 4.78
N CYS A 239 -10.16 -7.41 4.70
CA CYS A 239 -9.11 -6.92 3.80
C CYS A 239 -7.76 -7.62 4.04
N TRP A 240 -7.49 -8.03 5.27
CA TRP A 240 -6.21 -8.62 5.69
C TRP A 240 -6.25 -10.14 5.83
N TRP A 241 -7.28 -10.80 5.25
CA TRP A 241 -7.48 -12.24 5.38
C TRP A 241 -6.32 -13.09 4.88
N ALA A 242 -5.60 -12.59 3.86
CA ALA A 242 -4.50 -13.28 3.20
C ALA A 242 -3.13 -12.96 3.82
N CYS A 243 -3.07 -12.10 4.85
CA CYS A 243 -1.80 -11.71 5.46
C CYS A 243 -1.06 -12.92 6.02
N LYS A 244 0.15 -13.17 5.52
CA LYS A 244 0.91 -14.40 5.83
C LYS A 244 1.46 -14.44 7.23
N ASN A 245 2.03 -13.33 7.68
CA ASN A 245 2.79 -13.24 8.93
C ASN A 245 2.19 -12.23 9.91
N CYS A 246 0.93 -11.83 9.71
CA CYS A 246 0.24 -10.96 10.67
C CYS A 246 0.16 -11.64 12.04
N PRO A 247 0.48 -10.93 13.13
CA PRO A 247 0.47 -11.49 14.48
C PRO A 247 -0.95 -11.85 14.95
N GLU A 248 -1.96 -11.19 14.38
CA GLU A 248 -3.37 -11.43 14.64
C GLU A 248 -4.10 -11.73 13.33
N LYS A 249 -5.08 -12.63 13.39
CA LYS A 249 -5.88 -12.99 12.23
C LYS A 249 -6.58 -11.74 11.69
N GLN A 250 -6.48 -11.52 10.37
CA GLN A 250 -7.20 -10.43 9.70
C GLN A 250 -6.83 -9.04 10.23
N HIS A 251 -5.63 -8.86 10.79
CA HIS A 251 -5.21 -7.60 11.37
C HIS A 251 -3.75 -7.31 11.04
N PHE A 252 -3.53 -6.29 10.21
CA PHE A 252 -2.22 -5.92 9.73
C PHE A 252 -1.56 -4.89 10.64
N ILE A 253 -0.63 -5.35 11.48
CA ILE A 253 -0.02 -4.54 12.54
C ILE A 253 1.45 -4.38 12.25
N VAL A 254 1.90 -3.15 12.03
CA VAL A 254 3.31 -2.87 11.70
C VAL A 254 3.94 -1.89 12.68
N PRO A 255 5.20 -2.10 13.07
CA PRO A 255 5.96 -1.10 13.82
C PRO A 255 6.02 0.26 13.10
N VAL A 256 5.94 1.34 13.86
CA VAL A 256 5.99 2.72 13.31
C VAL A 256 7.26 2.97 12.50
N ASP A 257 8.39 2.40 12.92
CA ASP A 257 9.70 2.55 12.26
C ASP A 257 9.82 1.74 10.95
N TRP A 258 8.84 0.88 10.65
CA TRP A 258 8.75 0.26 9.33
C TRP A 258 8.14 1.20 8.30
N ILE A 259 7.26 2.10 8.74
CA ILE A 259 6.64 3.13 7.88
C ILE A 259 7.52 4.37 7.82
N PHE A 260 7.93 4.90 8.97
CA PHE A 260 8.60 6.19 9.06
C PHE A 260 10.11 6.07 9.35
N PRO A 261 10.95 6.98 8.80
CA PRO A 261 10.60 8.06 7.88
C PRO A 261 10.24 7.53 6.48
N LEU A 262 9.24 8.13 5.84
CA LEU A 262 8.85 7.74 4.49
C LEU A 262 9.98 7.98 3.49
N GLN A 263 10.04 7.13 2.47
CA GLN A 263 10.95 7.26 1.33
C GLN A 263 10.20 7.40 0.00
N ARG A 264 10.88 7.85 -1.05
CA ARG A 264 10.29 7.97 -2.40
C ARG A 264 10.61 6.73 -3.24
N CYS A 265 9.58 6.03 -3.72
CA CYS A 265 9.71 4.94 -4.69
C CYS A 265 9.34 5.39 -6.10
N THR A 266 9.83 4.68 -7.11
CA THR A 266 9.31 4.79 -8.49
C THR A 266 7.96 4.10 -8.57
N PHE A 267 7.00 4.73 -9.24
CA PHE A 267 5.72 4.12 -9.60
C PHE A 267 5.32 4.64 -10.98
N GLY A 268 5.66 3.89 -12.02
CA GLY A 268 5.62 4.33 -13.41
C GLY A 268 6.49 5.58 -13.63
N GLU A 269 5.88 6.65 -14.10
CA GLU A 269 6.52 7.93 -14.40
C GLU A 269 6.67 8.87 -13.19
N LYS A 270 6.05 8.56 -12.05
CA LYS A 270 6.09 9.42 -10.85
C LYS A 270 6.83 8.79 -9.69
N LYS A 271 7.08 9.63 -8.69
CA LYS A 271 7.56 9.22 -7.38
C LYS A 271 6.43 9.28 -6.37
N VAL A 272 6.24 8.20 -5.62
CA VAL A 272 5.24 8.10 -4.55
C VAL A 272 5.93 7.85 -3.21
N TYR A 273 5.26 8.15 -2.10
CA TYR A 273 5.76 7.79 -0.78
C TYR A 273 5.56 6.30 -0.48
N CYS A 274 6.60 5.68 0.08
CA CYS A 274 6.62 4.29 0.55
C CYS A 274 7.09 4.23 2.01
N PRO A 275 6.75 3.14 2.71
CA PRO A 275 7.34 2.78 4.01
C PRO A 275 8.88 2.75 3.98
N ALA A 276 9.52 3.02 5.12
CA ALA A 276 10.97 2.98 5.31
C ALA A 276 11.57 1.57 5.10
N LYS A 277 10.88 0.55 5.61
CA LYS A 277 11.31 -0.86 5.63
C LYS A 277 10.38 -1.71 4.77
N ILE A 278 10.44 -1.48 3.45
CA ILE A 278 9.52 -2.09 2.47
C ILE A 278 9.61 -3.61 2.50
N HIS A 279 10.82 -4.17 2.64
CA HIS A 279 11.01 -5.61 2.66
C HIS A 279 10.28 -6.26 3.84
N GLU A 280 10.50 -5.76 5.04
CA GLU A 280 9.85 -6.25 6.26
C GLU A 280 8.32 -6.10 6.18
N TYR A 281 7.87 -4.95 5.69
CA TYR A 281 6.44 -4.65 5.49
C TYR A 281 5.77 -5.63 4.53
N LEU A 282 6.35 -5.86 3.35
CA LEU A 282 5.81 -6.76 2.34
C LEU A 282 5.96 -8.24 2.73
N THR A 283 7.05 -8.61 3.41
CA THR A 283 7.22 -9.95 3.99
C THR A 283 6.13 -10.24 5.02
N MET A 284 5.67 -9.23 5.78
CA MET A 284 4.55 -9.42 6.70
C MET A 284 3.25 -9.80 5.97
N LEU A 285 2.92 -9.07 4.91
CA LEU A 285 1.70 -9.27 4.13
C LEU A 285 1.75 -10.57 3.30
N TYR A 286 2.84 -10.77 2.57
CA TYR A 286 2.89 -11.72 1.46
C TYR A 286 3.85 -12.89 1.68
N GLY A 287 4.65 -12.88 2.74
CA GLY A 287 5.66 -13.91 3.02
C GLY A 287 6.99 -13.63 2.34
N GLU A 288 8.00 -14.46 2.62
CA GLU A 288 9.38 -14.29 2.15
C GLU A 288 9.53 -14.34 0.62
N ASP A 289 8.58 -14.97 -0.08
CA ASP A 289 8.58 -15.16 -1.53
C ASP A 289 7.82 -14.06 -2.28
N TYR A 290 7.46 -12.94 -1.63
CA TYR A 290 6.63 -11.87 -2.22
C TYR A 290 7.20 -11.28 -3.53
N MET A 291 8.52 -11.34 -3.71
CA MET A 291 9.21 -10.90 -4.93
C MET A 291 9.03 -11.86 -6.11
N THR A 292 8.57 -13.09 -5.87
CA THR A 292 8.28 -14.06 -6.91
C THR A 292 6.84 -13.87 -7.38
N PRO A 293 6.60 -13.52 -8.65
CA PRO A 293 5.24 -13.41 -9.17
C PRO A 293 4.50 -14.74 -9.01
N GLN A 294 3.35 -14.70 -8.38
CA GLN A 294 2.45 -15.86 -8.32
C GLN A 294 1.84 -16.02 -9.72
N ILE A 295 1.87 -17.23 -10.26
CA ILE A 295 1.16 -17.56 -11.50
C ILE A 295 -0.30 -17.72 -11.08
N ILE A 296 -1.13 -16.74 -11.43
CA ILE A 296 -2.57 -16.73 -11.18
C ILE A 296 -3.29 -17.22 -12.43
#